data_AF-A0A4R3YWX3-F1
#
_entry.id   AF-A0A4R3YWX3-F1
#
_cell.length_a   1.000
_cell.length_b   1.000
_cell.length_c   1.000
_cell.angle_alpha   90.00
_cell.angle_beta   90.00
_cell.angle_gamma   90.00
#
_symmetry.space_group_name_H-M   'P 1'
#
loop_
_entity.id
_entity.type
_entity.pdbx_description
1 polymer ?
#
loop_
_entity_poly.entity_id
_entity_poly.type
_entity_poly.pdbx_seq_one_letter_code
_entity_poly.pdbx_strand_id
1 'polypeptide(L)' 'MPVHLRIYVMHPPEPGAEWAVRVADHRPVRFRHERDALTYALSQARINDAAGMEVELRVEDDHGHWRAVAL' A
#
# COMPACT_ATOMS: atom_id res chain seq x y z
N MET A 1 -15.55 13.81 -11.60
CA MET A 1 -15.66 12.75 -10.59
C MET A 1 -14.29 12.64 -9.94
N PRO A 2 -14.17 12.62 -8.60
CA PRO A 2 -12.87 12.40 -7.97
C PRO A 2 -12.32 11.05 -8.43
N VAL A 3 -11.03 11.02 -8.76
CA VAL A 3 -10.36 9.77 -9.15
C VAL A 3 -10.02 9.04 -7.86
N HIS A 4 -10.58 7.85 -7.68
CA HIS A 4 -10.32 7.00 -6.51
C HIS A 4 -9.05 6.17 -6.71
N LEU A 5 -8.08 6.30 -5.82
CA LEU A 5 -6.83 5.56 -5.84
C LEU A 5 -6.76 4.59 -4.67
N ARG A 6 -6.59 3.30 -4.96
CA ARG A 6 -6.34 2.27 -3.93
C ARG A 6 -4.87 1.89 -3.89
N ILE A 7 -4.30 1.91 -2.70
CA ILE A 7 -2.94 1.45 -2.42
C ILE A 7 -3.03 0.24 -1.50
N TYR A 8 -2.38 -0.85 -1.90
CA TYR A 8 -2.37 -2.10 -1.16
C TYR A 8 -0.94 -2.41 -0.70
N VAL A 9 -0.78 -2.71 0.58
CA VAL A 9 0.44 -3.29 1.14
C VAL A 9 0.14 -4.75 1.48
N MET A 10 0.78 -5.67 0.77
CA MET A 10 0.59 -7.11 0.89
C MET A 10 1.64 -7.69 1.83
N HIS A 11 1.20 -8.54 2.75
CA HIS A 11 2.07 -9.26 3.67
C HIS A 11 2.83 -10.35 2.89
N PRO A 12 4.12 -10.61 3.20
CA PRO A 12 4.86 -11.69 2.58
C PRO A 12 4.17 -13.05 2.86
N PRO A 13 4.01 -13.93 1.86
CA PRO A 13 3.33 -15.20 2.06
C PRO A 13 4.10 -16.16 2.98
N GLU A 14 5.41 -16.01 3.07
CA GLU A 14 6.31 -16.84 3.85
C GLU A 14 7.42 -16.00 4.49
N PRO A 15 8.00 -16.41 5.62
CA PRO A 15 9.16 -15.75 6.21
C PRO A 15 10.33 -15.65 5.21
N GLY A 16 10.87 -14.46 5.03
CA GLY A 16 11.97 -14.20 4.09
C GLY A 16 11.51 -13.83 2.67
N ALA A 17 10.22 -13.93 2.36
CA ALA A 17 9.64 -13.35 1.16
C ALA A 17 9.54 -11.81 1.27
N GLU A 18 9.35 -11.16 0.12
CA GLU A 18 9.28 -9.70 0.03
C GLU A 18 7.86 -9.18 0.27
N TRP A 19 7.76 -8.04 0.95
CA TRP A 19 6.56 -7.22 1.01
C TRP A 19 6.28 -6.62 -0.37
N ALA A 20 5.02 -6.46 -0.73
CA ALA A 20 4.64 -5.87 -2.01
C ALA A 20 3.67 -4.70 -1.82
N VAL A 21 3.97 -3.58 -2.46
CA VAL A 21 3.09 -2.40 -2.51
C VAL A 21 2.54 -2.26 -3.92
N ARG A 22 1.22 -2.25 -4.07
CA ARG A 22 0.53 -2.01 -5.34
C ARG A 22 -0.24 -0.70 -5.27
N VAL A 23 0.05 0.20 -6.21
CA VAL A 23 -0.65 1.48 -6.39
C VAL A 23 -1.52 1.37 -7.64
N ALA A 24 -2.85 1.47 -7.50
CA ALA A 24 -3.79 1.22 -8.59
C ALA A 24 -3.52 -0.11 -9.33
N ASP A 25 -3.50 -0.07 -10.66
CA ASP A 25 -3.22 -1.19 -11.58
C ASP A 25 -1.74 -1.27 -11.99
N HIS A 26 -0.84 -0.57 -11.30
CA HIS A 26 0.59 -0.64 -11.59
C HIS A 26 1.21 -1.94 -11.09
N ARG A 27 2.39 -2.26 -11.64
CA ARG A 27 3.20 -3.39 -11.19
C ARG A 27 3.59 -3.20 -9.71
N PRO A 28 3.47 -4.24 -8.87
CA PRO A 28 3.85 -4.12 -7.46
C PRO A 28 5.33 -3.80 -7.29
N VAL A 29 5.63 -2.87 -6.36
CA VAL A 29 6.99 -2.56 -5.89
C VAL A 29 7.28 -3.45 -4.69
N ARG A 30 8.47 -4.05 -4.65
CA ARG A 30 8.82 -5.04 -3.63
C ARG A 30 9.85 -4.50 -2.64
N PHE A 31 9.71 -4.91 -1.39
CA PHE A 31 10.56 -4.47 -0.28
C PHE A 31 10.91 -5.66 0.62
N ARG A 32 12.15 -5.71 1.11
CA ARG A 32 12.57 -6.74 2.06
C ARG A 32 12.08 -6.48 3.48
N HIS A 33 11.80 -5.23 3.80
CA HIS A 33 11.41 -4.80 5.14
C HIS A 33 10.03 -4.16 5.11
N GLU A 34 9.21 -4.51 6.11
CA GLU A 34 7.87 -3.97 6.31
C GLU A 34 7.90 -2.44 6.37
N ARG A 35 8.82 -1.89 7.16
CA ARG A 35 8.98 -0.45 7.36
C ARG A 35 9.13 0.29 6.03
N ASP A 36 9.90 -0.25 5.10
CA ASP A 36 10.17 0.40 3.81
C ASP A 36 8.93 0.36 2.92
N ALA A 37 8.20 -0.77 2.91
CA ALA A 37 6.93 -0.91 2.21
C ALA A 37 5.88 0.07 2.72
N LEU A 38 5.71 0.17 4.05
CA LEU A 38 4.77 1.08 4.68
C LEU A 38 5.15 2.55 4.43
N THR A 39 6.44 2.88 4.56
CA THR A 39 6.94 4.25 4.30
C THR A 39 6.67 4.65 2.85
N TYR A 40 6.93 3.75 1.89
CA TYR A 40 6.66 3.98 0.49
C TYR A 40 5.16 4.16 0.23
N ALA A 41 4.31 3.27 0.76
CA ALA A 41 2.86 3.33 0.58
C ALA A 41 2.25 4.62 1.15
N LEU A 42 2.66 5.03 2.36
CA LEU A 42 2.25 6.30 2.96
C LEU A 42 2.71 7.52 2.15
N SER A 43 3.93 7.48 1.61
CA SER A 43 4.44 8.54 0.74
C SER A 43 3.60 8.65 -0.54
N GLN A 44 3.29 7.53 -1.20
CA GLN A 44 2.43 7.51 -2.38
C GLN A 44 1.02 8.02 -2.04
N ALA A 45 0.47 7.63 -0.89
CA ALA A 45 -0.84 8.08 -0.47
C ALA A 45 -0.90 9.60 -0.32
N ARG A 46 0.06 10.19 0.41
CA ARG A 46 0.15 11.64 0.62
C ARG A 46 0.36 12.42 -0.68
N ILE A 47 1.18 11.92 -1.59
CA ILE A 47 1.43 12.58 -2.88
C ILE A 47 0.14 12.66 -3.71
N ASN A 48 -0.64 11.58 -3.76
CA ASN A 48 -1.87 11.52 -4.55
C ASN A 48 -3.03 12.27 -3.87
N ASP A 49 -3.11 12.22 -2.54
CA ASP A 49 -4.06 13.02 -1.76
C ASP A 49 -3.81 14.53 -1.98
N ALA A 50 -2.54 14.97 -1.90
CA ALA A 50 -2.16 16.35 -2.21
C ALA A 50 -2.43 16.76 -3.67
N ALA A 51 -2.52 15.79 -4.59
CA ALA A 51 -2.93 16.02 -5.98
C ALA A 51 -4.47 16.09 -6.16
N GLY A 52 -5.24 15.99 -5.07
CA GLY A 52 -6.70 16.06 -5.06
C GLY A 52 -7.40 14.75 -5.37
N MET A 53 -6.71 13.62 -5.27
CA MET A 53 -7.31 12.28 -5.43
C MET A 53 -7.88 11.78 -4.10
N GLU A 54 -8.95 11.00 -4.17
CA GLU A 54 -9.43 10.26 -2.99
C GLU A 54 -8.59 8.99 -2.86
N VAL A 55 -7.84 8.85 -1.76
CA VAL A 55 -6.91 7.74 -1.57
C VAL A 55 -7.37 6.80 -0.46
N GLU A 56 -7.36 5.51 -0.75
CA GLU A 56 -7.61 4.44 0.22
C GLU A 56 -6.35 3.57 0.36
N LEU A 57 -5.71 3.61 1.53
CA LEU A 57 -4.58 2.75 1.86
C LEU A 57 -5.07 1.53 2.64
N ARG A 58 -4.75 0.33 2.15
CA ARG A 58 -5.05 -0.94 2.80
C ARG A 58 -3.80 -1.74 3.06
N VAL A 59 -3.72 -2.33 4.24
CA VAL A 59 -2.62 -3.20 4.68
C VAL A 59 -3.17 -4.57 5.00
N GLU A 60 -2.54 -5.60 4.44
CA GLU A 60 -2.79 -7.00 4.77
C GLU A 60 -2.01 -7.38 6.04
N ASP A 61 -2.68 -8.03 6.98
CA ASP A 61 -2.03 -8.61 8.16
C ASP A 61 -1.47 -10.02 7.88
N ASP A 62 -0.80 -10.59 8.88
CA ASP A 62 -0.20 -11.92 8.85
C ASP A 62 -1.23 -13.07 8.72
N HIS A 63 -2.52 -12.77 8.87
CA HIS A 63 -3.64 -13.69 8.69
C HIS A 63 -4.36 -13.50 7.34
N GLY A 64 -3.88 -12.59 6.48
CA GLY A 64 -4.49 -12.28 5.19
C GLY A 64 -5.71 -11.36 5.29
N HIS A 65 -5.96 -10.73 6.44
CA HIS A 65 -7.04 -9.75 6.57
C HIS A 65 -6.59 -8.36 6.16
N TRP A 66 -7.50 -7.64 5.52
CA TRP A 66 -7.25 -6.28 5.04
C TRP A 66 -7.78 -5.24 6.03
N ARG A 67 -6.92 -4.29 6.38
CA ARG A 67 -7.26 -3.14 7.23
C ARG A 67 -7.07 -1.84 6.47
N ALA A 68 -8.04 -0.95 6.57
CA ALA A 68 -7.91 0.41 6.06
C ALA A 68 -7.07 1.26 7.02
N VAL A 69 -6.18 2.08 6.47
CA VAL A 69 -5.35 3.02 7.22
C VAL A 69 -5.90 4.42 7.00
N ALA A 70 -6.16 5.14 8.09
CA ALA A 70 -6.51 6.56 8.02
C ALA A 70 -5.28 7.37 7.58
N LEU A 71 -5.46 8.22 6.57
CA LEU A 71 -4.42 9.06 5.96
C LEU A 71 -4.34 10.45 6.59
#